data_AF-A0A350R112-F1
#
_entry.id   AF-A0A350R112-F1
#
_cell.length_a   1.000
_cell.length_b   1.000
_cell.length_c   1.000
_cell.angle_alpha   90.00
_cell.angle_beta   90.00
_cell.angle_gamma   90.00
#
_symmetry.space_group_name_H-M   'P 1'
#
loop_
_entity.id
_entity.type
_entity.pdbx_description
1 polymer ?
#
loop_
_entity_poly.entity_id
_entity_poly.type
_entity_poly.pdbx_seq_one_letter_code
_entity_poly.pdbx_strand_id
1 'polypeptide(L)'
;MKALQSIAVVFSLMMIGQAAGQESANRQKAFAGHWALEMSNGAAGWMALELNGGEWSGQLWTVGEPKAIRDLKYSNGKLTFRRALRIGPPEYPGGPYAGEREMRDLQATVTGDEIRVIMKVSGVKPFVHLGKRLPPLPPEPDLSKVKFGKPIRLFNGVDLTGWKLINPKKINGWKVKDGELVNETPKKTFDAFAPYGNLRT
;
A
#
# COMPACT_ATOMS: atom_id res chain seq x y z
N MET A 1 -17.68 24.65 54.55
CA MET A 1 -17.91 24.52 53.09
C MET A 1 -16.63 24.70 52.26
N LYS A 2 -15.53 23.99 52.55
CA LYS A 2 -14.29 24.03 51.72
C LYS A 2 -13.82 22.67 51.21
N ALA A 3 -14.50 21.57 51.57
CA ALA A 3 -14.09 20.21 51.21
C ALA A 3 -14.73 19.66 49.92
N LEU A 4 -15.81 20.27 49.40
CA LEU A 4 -16.49 19.78 48.20
C LEU A 4 -15.88 20.27 46.87
N GLN A 5 -15.12 21.37 46.86
CA GLN A 5 -14.52 21.89 45.61
C GLN A 5 -13.32 21.06 45.14
N SER A 6 -12.60 20.39 46.04
CA SER A 6 -11.39 19.62 45.70
C SER A 6 -11.69 18.26 45.05
N ILE A 7 -12.86 17.66 45.32
CA ILE A 7 -13.25 16.36 44.74
C ILE A 7 -13.70 16.53 43.27
N ALA A 8 -14.37 17.63 42.93
CA ALA A 8 -14.82 17.91 41.56
C ALA A 8 -13.65 18.16 40.58
N VAL A 9 -12.53 18.74 41.04
CA VAL A 9 -11.36 19.01 40.20
C VAL A 9 -10.57 17.73 39.88
N VAL A 10 -10.48 16.78 40.83
CA VAL A 10 -9.77 15.50 40.62
C VAL A 10 -10.53 14.58 39.66
N PHE A 11 -11.87 14.54 39.74
CA PHE A 11 -12.70 13.80 38.77
C PHE A 11 -12.62 14.38 37.35
N SER A 12 -12.52 15.71 37.23
CA SER A 12 -12.42 16.37 35.91
C SER A 12 -11.09 16.09 35.21
N LEU A 13 -9.97 16.04 35.95
CA LEU A 13 -8.64 15.70 35.43
C LEU A 13 -8.53 14.23 35.00
N MET A 14 -9.16 13.30 35.72
CA MET A 14 -9.21 11.88 35.32
C MET A 14 -10.00 11.65 34.02
N MET A 15 -11.13 12.34 33.83
CA MET A 15 -11.94 12.23 32.62
C MET A 15 -11.22 12.77 31.37
N ILE A 16 -10.46 13.87 31.50
CA ILE A 16 -9.68 14.45 30.39
C ILE A 16 -8.53 13.51 29.98
N GLY A 17 -7.87 12.86 30.94
CA GLY A 17 -6.80 11.89 30.66
C GLY A 17 -7.28 10.65 29.91
N GLN A 18 -8.47 10.14 30.24
CA GLN A 18 -9.06 8.99 29.55
C GLN A 18 -9.47 9.34 28.10
N ALA A 19 -10.06 10.52 27.88
CA ALA A 19 -10.45 10.97 26.55
C ALA A 19 -9.25 11.13 25.59
N ALA A 20 -8.17 11.76 26.06
CA ALA A 20 -6.94 11.95 25.27
C ALA A 20 -6.24 10.60 24.96
N GLY A 21 -6.21 9.67 25.92
CA GLY A 21 -5.69 8.32 25.73
C GLY A 21 -6.48 7.52 24.68
N GLN A 22 -7.81 7.59 24.74
CA GLN A 22 -8.69 6.92 23.78
C GLN A 22 -8.56 7.50 22.37
N GLU A 23 -8.43 8.82 22.22
CA GLU A 23 -8.23 9.48 20.93
C GLU A 23 -6.88 9.11 20.29
N SER A 24 -5.81 9.01 21.10
CA SER A 24 -4.50 8.55 20.63
C SER A 24 -4.54 7.08 20.18
N ALA A 25 -5.18 6.21 20.97
CA ALA A 25 -5.36 4.80 20.63
C ALA A 25 -6.17 4.61 19.34
N ASN A 26 -7.24 5.39 19.16
CA ASN A 26 -8.04 5.38 17.92
C ASN A 26 -7.22 5.85 16.72
N ARG A 27 -6.42 6.93 16.87
CA ARG A 27 -5.53 7.42 15.79
C ARG A 27 -4.44 6.42 15.42
N GLN A 28 -3.89 5.70 16.37
CA GLN A 28 -2.93 4.63 16.10
C GLN A 28 -3.59 3.47 15.34
N LYS A 29 -4.76 3.01 15.80
CA LYS A 29 -5.54 1.94 15.17
C LYS A 29 -5.94 2.27 13.73
N ALA A 30 -6.10 3.54 13.38
CA ALA A 30 -6.40 3.97 12.01
C ALA A 30 -5.33 3.54 10.98
N PHE A 31 -4.09 3.25 11.39
CA PHE A 31 -3.08 2.72 10.47
C PHE A 31 -3.24 1.23 10.18
N ALA A 32 -3.82 0.47 11.09
CA ALA A 32 -3.98 -0.97 10.94
C ALA A 32 -4.95 -1.29 9.80
N GLY A 33 -4.65 -2.35 9.06
CA GLY A 33 -5.42 -2.82 7.91
C GLY A 33 -4.56 -3.06 6.68
N HIS A 34 -5.25 -3.29 5.57
CA HIS A 34 -4.66 -3.55 4.27
C HIS A 34 -4.79 -2.33 3.37
N TRP A 35 -3.73 -1.99 2.66
CA TRP A 35 -3.64 -0.79 1.86
C TRP A 35 -3.15 -1.13 0.45
N ALA A 36 -3.90 -0.75 -0.57
CA ALA A 36 -3.44 -0.77 -1.96
C ALA A 36 -2.67 0.52 -2.23
N LEU A 37 -1.41 0.41 -2.64
CA LEU A 37 -0.48 1.51 -2.84
C LEU A 37 -0.21 1.78 -4.33
N GLU A 38 -0.16 3.06 -4.68
CA GLU A 38 0.55 3.57 -5.85
C GLU A 38 1.94 4.02 -5.42
N MET A 39 2.96 3.29 -5.88
CA MET A 39 4.36 3.56 -5.58
C MET A 39 4.88 4.73 -6.43
N SER A 40 5.95 5.39 -5.99
CA SER A 40 6.50 6.59 -6.67
C SER A 40 7.00 6.31 -8.10
N ASN A 41 7.34 5.06 -8.42
CA ASN A 41 7.72 4.62 -9.76
C ASN A 41 6.52 4.20 -10.63
N GLY A 42 5.29 4.33 -10.13
CA GLY A 42 4.04 3.93 -10.80
C GLY A 42 3.73 2.43 -10.69
N ALA A 43 4.48 1.68 -9.87
CA ALA A 43 4.14 0.29 -9.57
C ALA A 43 2.97 0.21 -8.58
N ALA A 44 2.20 -0.87 -8.66
CA ALA A 44 1.28 -1.23 -7.59
C ALA A 44 2.07 -1.81 -6.41
N GLY A 45 1.60 -1.53 -5.20
CA GLY A 45 2.05 -2.17 -3.98
C GLY A 45 0.87 -2.51 -3.10
N TRP A 46 1.10 -3.38 -2.14
CA TRP A 46 0.17 -3.67 -1.07
C TRP A 46 0.93 -3.67 0.23
N MET A 47 0.30 -3.10 1.25
CA MET A 47 0.85 -3.01 2.58
C MET A 47 -0.17 -3.52 3.58
N ALA A 48 0.24 -4.46 4.42
CA ALA A 48 -0.52 -4.89 5.58
C ALA A 48 0.17 -4.35 6.83
N LEU A 49 -0.60 -3.73 7.70
CA LEU A 49 -0.17 -3.23 9.01
C LEU A 49 -1.10 -3.81 10.06
N GLU A 50 -0.55 -4.46 11.08
CA GLU A 50 -1.34 -5.09 12.14
C GLU A 50 -0.90 -4.54 13.49
N LEU A 51 -1.88 -4.32 14.36
CA LEU A 51 -1.66 -3.87 15.73
C LEU A 51 -2.32 -4.85 16.69
N ASN A 52 -1.53 -5.72 17.30
CA ASN A 52 -1.99 -6.76 18.21
C ASN A 52 -1.43 -6.49 19.61
N GLY A 53 -2.30 -6.25 20.60
CA GLY A 53 -1.86 -6.00 21.98
C GLY A 53 -0.94 -4.77 22.16
N GLY A 54 -0.92 -3.84 21.20
CA GLY A 54 -0.01 -2.69 21.20
C GLY A 54 1.28 -2.90 20.39
N GLU A 55 1.55 -4.12 19.94
CA GLU A 55 2.69 -4.46 19.10
C GLU A 55 2.35 -4.33 17.61
N TRP A 56 3.23 -3.67 16.87
CA TRP A 56 3.09 -3.50 15.43
C TRP A 56 3.82 -4.58 14.65
N SER A 57 3.14 -5.15 13.67
CA SER A 57 3.75 -5.93 12.60
C SER A 57 3.34 -5.35 11.24
N GLY A 58 4.11 -5.66 10.20
CA GLY A 58 3.75 -5.21 8.87
C GLY A 58 4.62 -5.75 7.77
N GLN A 59 4.07 -5.71 6.57
CA GLN A 59 4.69 -6.20 5.35
C GLN A 59 4.24 -5.38 4.15
N LEU A 60 5.12 -5.27 3.16
CA LEU A 60 4.82 -4.61 1.90
C LEU A 60 5.32 -5.44 0.73
N TRP A 61 4.42 -5.75 -0.20
CA TRP A 61 4.72 -6.46 -1.45
C TRP A 61 4.44 -5.58 -2.67
N THR A 62 5.29 -5.66 -3.68
CA THR A 62 5.07 -5.07 -5.01
C THR A 62 5.10 -6.15 -6.08
N VAL A 63 6.06 -7.06 -5.99
CA VAL A 63 6.20 -8.26 -6.83
C VAL A 63 6.76 -9.39 -5.97
N GLY A 64 6.25 -10.61 -6.18
CA GLY A 64 6.73 -11.81 -5.51
C GLY A 64 6.42 -11.82 -4.01
N GLU A 65 7.38 -12.25 -3.20
CA GLU A 65 7.16 -12.45 -1.77
C GLU A 65 6.99 -11.13 -0.99
N PRO A 66 6.16 -11.15 0.08
CA PRO A 66 6.07 -10.04 1.02
C PRO A 66 7.41 -9.71 1.67
N LYS A 67 7.69 -8.41 1.81
CA LYS A 67 8.89 -7.93 2.50
C LYS A 67 8.49 -7.30 3.81
N ALA A 68 9.05 -7.84 4.90
CA ALA A 68 8.81 -7.35 6.25
C ALA A 68 9.15 -5.86 6.39
N ILE A 69 8.30 -5.16 7.14
CA ILE A 69 8.55 -3.81 7.64
C ILE A 69 9.13 -3.95 9.05
N ARG A 70 10.17 -3.17 9.36
CA ARG A 70 10.87 -3.23 10.64
C ARG A 70 10.66 -1.95 11.45
N ASP A 71 10.79 -2.05 12.77
CA ASP A 71 10.83 -0.91 13.71
C ASP A 71 9.61 0.03 13.60
N LEU A 72 8.42 -0.55 13.44
CA LEU A 72 7.17 0.19 13.43
C LEU A 72 6.96 0.88 14.78
N LYS A 73 6.83 2.20 14.75
CA LYS A 73 6.60 3.03 15.95
C LYS A 73 5.58 4.10 15.63
N TYR A 74 4.56 4.21 16.49
CA TYR A 74 3.57 5.27 16.41
C TYR A 74 3.96 6.42 17.35
N SER A 75 3.96 7.64 16.84
CA SER A 75 4.16 8.85 17.64
C SER A 75 3.58 10.06 16.91
N ASN A 76 2.91 10.95 17.64
CA ASN A 76 2.41 12.24 17.14
C ASN A 76 1.62 12.13 15.82
N GLY A 77 0.69 11.16 15.74
CA GLY A 77 -0.17 10.95 14.57
C GLY A 77 0.54 10.37 13.33
N LYS A 78 1.76 9.86 13.49
CA LYS A 78 2.58 9.28 12.43
C LYS A 78 3.02 7.89 12.80
N LEU A 79 3.12 7.02 11.81
CA LEU A 79 3.72 5.70 11.94
C LEU A 79 5.06 5.69 11.21
N THR A 80 6.16 5.58 11.94
CA THR A 80 7.51 5.46 11.37
C THR A 80 7.93 4.02 11.30
N PHE A 81 8.67 3.64 10.27
CA PHE A 81 9.19 2.29 10.10
C PHE A 81 10.37 2.26 9.14
N ARG A 82 11.03 1.11 9.03
CA ARG A 82 12.19 0.93 8.16
C ARG A 82 12.00 -0.21 7.15
N ARG A 83 12.55 -0.04 5.96
CA ARG A 83 12.62 -1.09 4.92
C ARG A 83 13.98 -1.11 4.23
N ALA A 84 14.42 -2.31 3.85
CA ALA A 84 15.57 -2.51 2.98
C ALA A 84 15.17 -2.29 1.52
N LEU A 85 15.67 -1.24 0.89
CA LEU A 85 15.33 -0.83 -0.47
C LEU A 85 16.60 -0.74 -1.32
N ARG A 86 16.48 -1.09 -2.60
CA ARG A 86 17.58 -0.89 -3.56
C ARG A 86 17.76 0.60 -3.82
N ILE A 87 19.01 1.05 -3.84
CA ILE A 87 19.39 2.46 -3.98
C ILE A 87 20.21 2.65 -5.25
N GLY A 88 19.76 3.57 -6.10
CA GLY A 88 20.43 3.90 -7.36
C GLY A 88 19.43 4.39 -8.40
N PRO A 89 19.87 4.62 -9.65
CA PRO A 89 18.96 4.81 -10.77
C PRO A 89 18.12 3.55 -11.01
N PRO A 90 16.91 3.67 -11.59
CA PRO A 90 16.15 2.52 -12.01
C PRO A 90 16.86 1.79 -13.15
N GLU A 91 16.76 0.46 -13.18
CA GLU A 91 17.38 -0.36 -14.23
C GLU A 91 16.83 -0.03 -15.63
N TYR A 92 15.58 0.47 -15.69
CA TYR A 92 14.89 0.98 -16.89
C TYR A 92 13.68 1.84 -16.47
N PRO A 93 13.04 2.63 -17.35
CA PRO A 93 11.89 3.46 -17.00
C PRO A 93 10.73 2.68 -16.33
N GLY A 94 10.34 3.09 -15.12
CA GLY A 94 9.32 2.39 -14.33
C GLY A 94 9.75 1.02 -13.77
N GLY A 95 11.03 0.67 -13.89
CA GLY A 95 11.64 -0.52 -13.30
C GLY A 95 11.94 -0.41 -11.81
N PRO A 96 12.47 -1.48 -11.20
CA PRO A 96 13.03 -1.41 -9.86
C PRO A 96 14.30 -0.53 -9.85
N TYR A 97 14.62 0.02 -8.69
CA TYR A 97 15.92 0.66 -8.46
C TYR A 97 17.03 -0.40 -8.47
N ALA A 98 18.17 -0.05 -9.06
CA ALA A 98 19.38 -0.86 -9.05
C ALA A 98 20.14 -0.71 -7.70
N GLY A 99 21.26 -1.42 -7.57
CA GLY A 99 22.21 -1.25 -6.47
C GLY A 99 21.90 -2.07 -5.21
N GLU A 100 22.71 -1.83 -4.18
CA GLU A 100 22.64 -2.52 -2.90
C GLU A 100 21.36 -2.19 -2.14
N ARG A 101 20.93 -3.14 -1.30
CA ARG A 101 19.80 -2.92 -0.39
C ARG A 101 20.29 -2.19 0.84
N GLU A 102 19.74 -1.01 1.05
CA GLU A 102 20.00 -0.24 2.26
C GLU A 102 18.73 -0.05 3.07
N MET A 103 18.87 -0.07 4.40
CA MET A 103 17.76 0.29 5.28
C MET A 103 17.46 1.78 5.15
N ARG A 104 16.18 2.10 4.99
CA ARG A 104 15.66 3.47 4.88
C ARG A 104 14.51 3.67 5.84
N ASP A 105 14.46 4.87 6.42
CA ASP A 105 13.36 5.31 7.25
C ASP A 105 12.21 5.82 6.38
N LEU A 106 11.00 5.39 6.73
CA LEU A 106 9.76 5.80 6.12
C LEU A 106 8.80 6.32 7.18
N GLN A 107 7.92 7.22 6.77
CA GLN A 107 6.88 7.78 7.63
C GLN A 107 5.54 7.71 6.92
N ALA A 108 4.55 7.11 7.57
CA ALA A 108 3.17 7.10 7.13
C ALA A 108 2.30 8.09 7.90
N THR A 109 1.30 8.63 7.22
CA THR A 109 0.17 9.37 7.78
C THR A 109 -1.13 8.85 7.19
N VAL A 110 -2.21 8.83 7.97
CA VAL A 110 -3.54 8.39 7.53
C VAL A 110 -4.55 9.51 7.66
N THR A 111 -5.45 9.62 6.68
CA THR A 111 -6.63 10.48 6.73
C THR A 111 -7.80 9.70 6.16
N GLY A 112 -8.71 9.23 7.03
CA GLY A 112 -9.78 8.32 6.64
C GLY A 112 -9.23 7.01 6.05
N ASP A 113 -9.59 6.75 4.79
CA ASP A 113 -9.17 5.58 4.01
C ASP A 113 -8.01 5.88 3.05
N GLU A 114 -7.31 6.98 3.27
CA GLU A 114 -6.09 7.33 2.54
C GLU A 114 -4.86 7.20 3.44
N ILE A 115 -3.83 6.53 2.94
CA ILE A 115 -2.51 6.48 3.56
C ILE A 115 -1.48 7.15 2.65
N ARG A 116 -0.57 7.90 3.25
CA ARG A 116 0.54 8.52 2.55
C ARG A 116 1.83 8.11 3.22
N VAL A 117 2.72 7.45 2.47
CA VAL A 117 4.03 6.99 2.94
C VAL A 117 5.11 7.82 2.26
N ILE A 118 6.04 8.37 3.05
CA ILE A 118 7.16 9.17 2.57
C ILE A 118 8.45 8.46 2.92
N MET A 119 9.35 8.35 1.94
CA MET A 119 10.77 8.08 2.18
C MET A 119 11.56 9.34 1.84
N LYS A 120 12.24 9.91 2.84
CA LYS A 120 13.14 11.06 2.64
C LYS A 120 14.53 10.53 2.32
N VAL A 121 15.14 11.10 1.28
CA VAL A 121 16.54 10.84 0.93
C VAL A 121 17.24 12.20 0.87
N SER A 122 18.39 12.32 1.52
CA SER A 122 19.13 13.58 1.56
C SER A 122 19.54 14.00 0.13
N GLY A 123 19.38 15.29 -0.19
CA GLY A 123 19.76 15.85 -1.49
C GLY A 123 18.84 15.50 -2.67
N VAL A 124 17.75 14.73 -2.47
CA VAL A 124 16.81 14.34 -3.54
C VAL A 124 15.38 14.61 -3.11
N LYS A 125 14.47 14.81 -4.08
CA LYS A 125 13.03 14.89 -3.81
C LYS A 125 12.56 13.63 -3.07
N PRO A 126 11.75 13.76 -2.00
CA PRO A 126 11.21 12.61 -1.29
C PRO A 126 10.39 11.70 -2.20
N PHE A 127 10.49 10.40 -1.98
CA PHE A 127 9.61 9.44 -2.62
C PHE A 127 8.30 9.39 -1.84
N VAL A 128 7.19 9.47 -2.57
CA VAL A 128 5.84 9.47 -1.99
C VAL A 128 5.11 8.26 -2.55
N HIS A 129 4.52 7.48 -1.67
CA HIS A 129 3.56 6.43 -2.02
C HIS A 129 2.21 6.84 -1.47
N LEU A 130 1.19 6.74 -2.31
CA LEU A 130 -0.19 7.01 -1.95
C LEU A 130 -0.92 5.69 -1.85
N GLY A 131 -1.88 5.58 -0.96
CA GLY A 131 -2.62 4.34 -0.81
C GLY A 131 -4.06 4.53 -0.38
N LYS A 132 -4.88 3.55 -0.73
CA LYS A 132 -6.28 3.44 -0.33
C LYS A 132 -6.49 2.20 0.51
N ARG A 133 -7.30 2.32 1.55
CA ARG A 133 -7.66 1.18 2.39
C ARG A 133 -8.43 0.16 1.56
N LEU A 134 -8.07 -1.11 1.71
CA LEU A 134 -8.85 -2.20 1.19
C LEU A 134 -9.98 -2.54 2.17
N PRO A 135 -11.20 -2.78 1.67
CA PRO A 135 -12.26 -3.27 2.52
C PRO A 135 -11.84 -4.60 3.17
N PRO A 136 -12.42 -4.95 4.34
CA PRO A 136 -12.21 -6.26 4.92
C PRO A 136 -12.60 -7.33 3.90
N LEU A 137 -11.90 -8.46 3.94
CA LEU A 137 -12.30 -9.62 3.14
C LEU A 137 -13.73 -10.00 3.51
N PRO A 138 -14.61 -10.20 2.52
CA PRO A 138 -15.96 -10.68 2.81
C PRO A 138 -15.88 -12.09 3.42
N PRO A 139 -16.95 -12.54 4.10
CA PRO A 139 -17.07 -13.94 4.47
C PRO A 139 -16.97 -14.83 3.22
N GLU A 140 -16.64 -16.10 3.44
CA GLU A 140 -16.59 -17.10 2.39
C GLU A 140 -17.90 -17.08 1.57
N PRO A 141 -17.82 -16.96 0.23
CA PRO A 141 -19.02 -16.87 -0.60
C PRO A 141 -19.73 -18.22 -0.67
N ASP A 142 -21.05 -18.20 -0.50
CA ASP A 142 -21.89 -19.37 -0.77
C ASP A 142 -22.06 -19.56 -2.28
N LEU A 143 -21.30 -20.50 -2.84
CA LEU A 143 -21.28 -20.76 -4.28
C LEU A 143 -22.64 -21.25 -4.82
N SER A 144 -23.51 -21.83 -3.99
CA SER A 144 -24.85 -22.25 -4.39
C SER A 144 -25.79 -21.07 -4.71
N LYS A 145 -25.44 -19.87 -4.23
CA LYS A 145 -26.22 -18.63 -4.41
C LYS A 145 -25.68 -17.70 -5.48
N VAL A 146 -24.56 -18.05 -6.14
CA VAL A 146 -23.95 -17.19 -7.16
C VAL A 146 -24.92 -17.01 -8.33
N LYS A 147 -25.20 -15.74 -8.66
CA LYS A 147 -25.98 -15.36 -9.84
C LYS A 147 -25.11 -14.48 -10.72
N PHE A 148 -24.83 -14.95 -11.92
CA PHE A 148 -24.12 -14.15 -12.93
C PHE A 148 -25.10 -13.20 -13.62
N GLY A 149 -24.67 -11.94 -13.81
CA GLY A 149 -25.40 -10.97 -14.61
C GLY A 149 -25.28 -11.24 -16.11
N LYS A 150 -25.74 -10.29 -16.93
CA LYS A 150 -25.52 -10.35 -18.38
C LYS A 150 -24.01 -10.36 -18.67
N PRO A 151 -23.52 -11.22 -19.57
CA PRO A 151 -22.12 -11.22 -19.95
C PRO A 151 -21.74 -9.89 -20.60
N ILE A 152 -20.54 -9.41 -20.29
CA ILE A 152 -19.95 -8.24 -20.94
C ILE A 152 -18.73 -8.68 -21.76
N ARG A 153 -18.57 -8.10 -22.94
CA ARG A 153 -17.41 -8.38 -23.81
C ARG A 153 -16.27 -7.44 -23.44
N LEU A 154 -15.28 -7.96 -22.69
CA LEU A 154 -14.09 -7.19 -22.31
C LEU A 154 -13.05 -7.12 -23.44
N PHE A 155 -12.91 -8.18 -24.23
CA PHE A 155 -11.96 -8.25 -25.34
C PHE A 155 -12.70 -8.41 -26.66
N ASN A 156 -12.37 -7.56 -27.63
CA ASN A 156 -13.07 -7.53 -28.92
C ASN A 156 -12.48 -8.52 -29.94
N GLY A 157 -11.35 -9.18 -29.67
CA GLY A 157 -10.72 -10.11 -30.61
C GLY A 157 -10.06 -9.45 -31.82
N VAL A 158 -9.98 -8.12 -31.85
CA VAL A 158 -9.44 -7.34 -32.99
C VAL A 158 -8.25 -6.51 -32.54
N ASP A 159 -8.37 -5.82 -31.41
CA ASP A 159 -7.35 -4.93 -30.89
C ASP A 159 -7.46 -4.78 -29.35
N LEU A 160 -6.67 -3.86 -28.80
CA LEU A 160 -6.66 -3.54 -27.37
C LEU A 160 -7.64 -2.41 -27.00
N THR A 161 -8.65 -2.11 -27.82
CA THR A 161 -9.65 -1.10 -27.48
C THR A 161 -10.32 -1.47 -26.16
N GLY A 162 -10.40 -0.49 -25.25
CA GLY A 162 -10.86 -0.71 -23.89
C GLY A 162 -9.79 -1.24 -22.93
N TRP A 163 -8.56 -1.47 -23.39
CA TRP A 163 -7.43 -1.89 -22.55
C TRP A 163 -6.30 -0.87 -22.60
N LYS A 164 -5.60 -0.71 -21.47
CA LYS A 164 -4.40 0.11 -21.36
C LYS A 164 -3.41 -0.49 -20.38
N LEU A 165 -2.15 -0.12 -20.51
CA LEU A 165 -1.14 -0.49 -19.51
C LEU A 165 -1.53 0.05 -18.12
N ILE A 166 -1.30 -0.77 -17.09
CA ILE A 166 -1.42 -0.34 -15.69
C ILE A 166 -0.40 0.78 -15.43
N ASN A 167 0.86 0.55 -15.81
CA ASN A 167 1.91 1.56 -15.76
C ASN A 167 2.28 1.99 -17.20
N PRO A 168 1.90 3.21 -17.64
CA PRO A 168 2.15 3.66 -19.01
C PRO A 168 3.63 3.88 -19.34
N LYS A 169 4.54 3.81 -18.36
CA LYS A 169 6.00 3.90 -18.57
C LYS A 169 6.64 2.59 -19.00
N LYS A 170 5.89 1.48 -18.97
CA LYS A 170 6.36 0.14 -19.35
C LYS A 170 6.14 -0.12 -20.85
N ILE A 171 6.89 -1.08 -21.38
CA ILE A 171 6.70 -1.57 -22.75
C ILE A 171 5.42 -2.40 -22.82
N ASN A 172 4.60 -2.19 -23.85
CA ASN A 172 3.46 -3.07 -24.08
C ASN A 172 3.93 -4.34 -24.81
N GLY A 173 3.87 -5.50 -24.13
CA GLY A 173 4.14 -6.81 -24.73
C GLY A 173 2.87 -7.51 -25.23
N TRP A 174 1.69 -6.89 -25.08
CA TRP A 174 0.42 -7.46 -25.49
C TRP A 174 0.06 -7.06 -26.91
N LYS A 175 -0.45 -8.02 -27.67
CA LYS A 175 -0.97 -7.82 -29.02
C LYS A 175 -2.13 -8.78 -29.30
N VAL A 176 -2.88 -8.49 -30.34
CA VAL A 176 -3.89 -9.43 -30.86
C VAL A 176 -3.28 -10.22 -32.01
N LYS A 177 -3.41 -11.54 -31.97
CA LYS A 177 -2.99 -12.44 -33.04
C LYS A 177 -4.06 -13.51 -33.21
N ASP A 178 -4.56 -13.66 -34.44
CA ASP A 178 -5.56 -14.68 -34.80
C ASP A 178 -6.82 -14.67 -33.90
N GLY A 179 -7.26 -13.48 -33.49
CA GLY A 179 -8.42 -13.31 -32.61
C GLY A 179 -8.13 -13.46 -31.11
N GLU A 180 -6.88 -13.78 -30.75
CA GLU A 180 -6.46 -14.05 -29.37
C GLU A 180 -5.59 -12.93 -28.81
N LEU A 181 -5.71 -12.70 -27.49
CA LEU A 181 -4.85 -11.79 -26.76
C LEU A 181 -3.54 -12.50 -26.39
N VAL A 182 -2.44 -12.12 -27.04
CA VAL A 182 -1.12 -12.74 -26.88
C VAL A 182 -0.18 -11.82 -26.10
N ASN A 183 0.57 -12.41 -25.17
CA ASN A 183 1.62 -11.74 -24.40
C ASN A 183 3.00 -12.26 -24.84
N GLU A 184 3.81 -11.39 -25.45
CA GLU A 184 5.19 -11.67 -25.83
C GLU A 184 6.16 -10.82 -25.02
N THR A 185 6.69 -11.41 -23.94
CA THR A 185 7.65 -10.75 -23.04
C THR A 185 8.92 -11.58 -22.90
N PRO A 186 9.82 -11.57 -23.89
CA PRO A 186 11.05 -12.35 -23.83
C PRO A 186 11.86 -11.94 -22.59
N LYS A 187 12.15 -12.91 -21.72
CA LYS A 187 13.01 -12.71 -20.56
C LYS A 187 14.47 -12.72 -21.01
N LYS A 188 15.20 -11.65 -20.70
CA LYS A 188 16.66 -11.56 -20.91
C LYS A 188 17.45 -12.02 -19.68
N THR A 189 16.81 -12.08 -18.51
CA THR A 189 17.39 -12.49 -17.22
C THR A 189 16.35 -13.27 -16.41
N PHE A 190 16.77 -13.92 -15.32
CA PHE A 190 15.88 -14.59 -14.36
C PHE A 190 15.27 -13.62 -13.32
N ASP A 191 15.44 -12.31 -13.49
CA ASP A 191 14.90 -11.33 -12.56
C ASP A 191 13.37 -11.39 -12.51
N ALA A 192 12.83 -11.12 -11.33
CA ALA A 192 11.38 -11.02 -11.12
C ALA A 192 10.76 -9.80 -11.84
N PHE A 193 11.58 -8.86 -12.29
CA PHE A 193 11.15 -7.63 -12.94
C PHE A 193 11.44 -7.67 -14.44
N ALA A 194 10.50 -7.21 -15.24
CA ALA A 194 10.65 -7.06 -16.68
C ALA A 194 10.19 -5.66 -17.13
N PRO A 195 10.71 -5.15 -18.27
CA PRO A 195 10.31 -3.85 -18.80
C PRO A 195 8.88 -3.83 -19.35
N TYR A 196 8.23 -4.99 -19.45
CA TYR A 196 6.87 -5.13 -19.97
C TYR A 196 5.81 -4.92 -18.89
N GLY A 197 4.66 -4.38 -19.28
CA GLY A 197 3.55 -4.07 -18.37
C GLY A 197 2.32 -4.97 -18.57
N ASN A 198 1.50 -5.05 -17.52
CA ASN A 198 0.18 -5.69 -17.55
C ASN A 198 -0.90 -4.71 -18.04
N LEU A 199 -1.98 -5.24 -18.59
CA LEU A 199 -3.13 -4.47 -19.03
C LEU A 199 -4.21 -4.35 -17.94
N ARG A 200 -5.04 -3.32 -18.04
CA ARG A 200 -6.31 -3.14 -17.33
C ARG A 200 -7.36 -2.59 -18.28
N THR A 201 -8.63 -2.88 -17.99
CA THR A 201 -9.78 -2.21 -18.59
C THR A 201 -10.15 -0.91 -17.89
#